data_AF-A0A7J3XXW9-F1
#
_entry.id   AF-A0A7J3XXW9-F1
#
_cell.length_a   1.000
_cell.length_b   1.000
_cell.length_c   1.000
_cell.angle_alpha   90.00
_cell.angle_beta   90.00
_cell.angle_gamma   90.00
#
_symmetry.space_group_name_H-M   'P 1'
#
loop_
_entity.id
_entity.type
_entity.pdbx_description
1 polymer ?
#
loop_
_entity_poly.entity_id
_entity_poly.type
_entity_poly.pdbx_seq_one_letter_code
_entity_poly.pdbx_strand_id
1 'polypeptide(L)'
;MSSLIDKARSHPWALALDCRIHRCELSEVGRILRYLLLNETPEGLELLKALKSNLEPFDFFEVLSGALDYDLVDWVKEKVSPEKIVGSLLEKKMNEVYGYMVLAELMPFIGLGDEAEALSRELLERACELSSKIGPEGPAELIRLLANGPLTTLGLNRVARVLAGIKLSECHPCCLEVMVEVLESIALSYPPRSVFENKELMDVFAVIMADVANSAIKIVDSDKEAATRVFRGLSALLSQLRSIANESRAHEWFTQLRSTVIGSLSSLGEKLGLGGEANLLN
;
A
#
# COMPACT_ATOMS: atom_id res chain seq x y z
N MET A 1 21.77 -14.74 -24.75
CA MET A 1 22.55 -13.93 -23.78
C MET A 1 22.87 -12.49 -24.23
N SER A 2 23.84 -12.15 -25.10
CA SER A 2 24.23 -10.71 -25.27
C SER A 2 23.09 -9.80 -25.76
N SER A 3 22.24 -10.24 -26.70
CA SER A 3 21.13 -9.40 -27.18
C SER A 3 19.99 -9.26 -26.16
N LEU A 4 19.79 -10.24 -25.28
CA LEU A 4 18.65 -10.27 -24.35
C LEU A 4 18.95 -9.43 -23.10
N ILE A 5 20.16 -9.54 -22.55
CA ILE A 5 20.60 -8.71 -21.43
C ILE A 5 20.70 -7.23 -21.84
N ASP A 6 21.19 -6.95 -23.04
CA ASP A 6 21.25 -5.56 -23.55
C ASP A 6 19.84 -5.00 -23.75
N LYS A 7 18.90 -5.83 -24.23
CA LYS A 7 17.49 -5.45 -24.31
C LYS A 7 16.85 -5.26 -22.93
N ALA A 8 17.19 -6.09 -21.95
CA ALA A 8 16.72 -5.94 -20.58
C ALA A 8 17.18 -4.62 -19.93
N ARG A 9 18.42 -4.19 -20.20
CA ARG A 9 18.97 -2.90 -19.73
C ARG A 9 18.32 -1.71 -20.44
N SER A 10 18.29 -1.76 -21.77
CA SER A 10 17.94 -0.58 -22.59
C SER A 10 16.46 -0.45 -22.89
N HIS A 11 15.72 -1.57 -22.93
CA HIS A 11 14.31 -1.63 -23.31
C HIS A 11 13.51 -2.66 -22.48
N PRO A 12 13.52 -2.57 -21.12
CA PRO A 12 12.90 -3.57 -20.24
C PRO A 12 11.39 -3.76 -20.51
N TRP A 13 10.66 -2.69 -20.79
CA TRP A 13 9.23 -2.75 -21.14
C TRP A 13 8.96 -3.48 -22.45
N ALA A 14 9.81 -3.29 -23.45
CA ALA A 14 9.68 -4.02 -24.73
C ALA A 14 10.01 -5.50 -24.54
N LEU A 15 10.99 -5.83 -23.70
CA LEU A 15 11.28 -7.22 -23.34
C LEU A 15 10.09 -7.87 -22.61
N ALA A 16 9.49 -7.19 -21.63
CA ALA A 16 8.34 -7.70 -20.90
C ALA A 16 7.12 -7.95 -21.82
N LEU A 17 6.89 -7.06 -22.80
CA LEU A 17 5.86 -7.27 -23.82
C LEU A 17 6.13 -8.48 -24.72
N ASP A 18 7.38 -8.70 -25.12
CA ASP A 18 7.76 -9.89 -25.89
C ASP A 18 7.53 -11.18 -25.06
N CYS A 19 7.86 -11.13 -23.77
CA CYS A 19 7.62 -12.24 -22.85
C CYS A 19 6.13 -12.55 -22.70
N ARG A 20 5.28 -11.52 -22.60
CA ARG A 20 3.81 -11.68 -22.52
C ARG A 20 3.23 -12.43 -23.73
N ILE A 21 3.82 -12.27 -24.91
CA ILE A 21 3.41 -12.99 -26.13
C ILE A 21 4.26 -14.24 -26.38
N HIS A 22 4.91 -14.77 -25.34
CA HIS A 22 5.73 -15.97 -25.33
C HIS A 22 6.87 -15.97 -26.37
N ARG A 23 7.44 -14.79 -26.64
CA ARG A 23 8.63 -14.61 -27.50
C ARG A 23 9.94 -14.52 -26.72
N CYS A 24 9.93 -14.85 -25.44
CA CYS A 24 11.11 -14.91 -24.60
C CYS A 24 11.13 -16.23 -23.81
N GLU A 25 12.31 -16.67 -23.40
CA GLU A 25 12.45 -17.77 -22.45
C GLU A 25 12.42 -17.20 -21.02
N LEU A 26 11.33 -17.47 -20.28
CA LEU A 26 11.11 -16.91 -18.93
C LEU A 26 12.25 -17.28 -17.96
N SER A 27 12.81 -18.48 -18.10
CA SER A 27 13.96 -18.94 -17.31
C SER A 27 15.23 -18.09 -17.55
N GLU A 28 15.52 -17.72 -18.81
CA GLU A 28 16.65 -16.85 -19.15
C GLU A 28 16.42 -15.43 -18.61
N VAL A 29 15.18 -14.94 -18.71
CA VAL A 29 14.79 -13.63 -18.16
C VAL A 29 14.93 -13.59 -16.65
N GLY A 30 14.57 -14.67 -15.93
CA GLY A 30 14.79 -14.78 -14.48
C GLY A 30 16.26 -14.65 -14.11
N ARG A 31 17.16 -15.34 -14.83
CA ARG A 31 18.62 -15.23 -14.62
C ARG A 31 19.15 -13.82 -14.89
N ILE A 32 18.64 -13.16 -15.94
CA ILE A 32 18.99 -11.77 -16.27
C ILE A 32 18.51 -10.82 -15.17
N LEU A 33 17.26 -10.97 -14.72
CA LEU A 33 16.69 -10.18 -13.63
C LEU A 33 17.55 -10.29 -12.37
N ARG A 34 17.92 -11.51 -11.96
CA ARG A 34 18.84 -11.73 -10.84
C ARG A 34 20.16 -11.00 -11.04
N TYR A 35 20.80 -11.18 -12.19
CA TYR A 35 22.08 -10.55 -12.48
C TYR A 35 21.99 -9.02 -12.36
N LEU A 36 20.96 -8.41 -12.94
CA LEU A 36 20.77 -6.97 -12.89
C LEU A 36 20.45 -6.49 -11.47
N LEU A 37 19.58 -7.16 -10.71
CA LEU A 37 19.31 -6.75 -9.32
C LEU A 37 20.59 -6.72 -8.46
N LEU A 38 21.44 -7.73 -8.59
CA LEU A 38 22.66 -7.87 -7.81
C LEU A 38 23.80 -6.93 -8.25
N ASN A 39 23.91 -6.61 -9.53
CA ASN A 39 25.09 -5.90 -10.08
C ASN A 39 24.77 -4.52 -10.68
N GLU A 40 23.54 -4.32 -11.17
CA GLU A 40 23.07 -3.14 -11.92
C GLU A 40 21.66 -2.78 -11.40
N THR A 41 21.58 -2.49 -10.09
CA THR A 41 20.31 -2.42 -9.36
C THR A 41 19.25 -1.52 -10.03
N PRO A 42 19.56 -0.29 -10.50
CA PRO A 42 18.56 0.55 -11.16
C PRO A 42 17.89 -0.14 -12.37
N GLU A 43 18.68 -0.78 -13.22
CA GLU A 43 18.23 -1.54 -14.38
C GLU A 43 17.44 -2.79 -13.96
N GLY A 44 17.88 -3.48 -12.91
CA GLY A 44 17.18 -4.64 -12.34
C GLY A 44 15.80 -4.29 -11.79
N LEU A 45 15.69 -3.17 -11.07
CA LEU A 45 14.42 -2.65 -10.57
C LEU A 45 13.48 -2.25 -11.70
N GLU A 46 14.01 -1.65 -12.78
CA GLU A 46 13.19 -1.30 -13.95
C GLU A 46 12.64 -2.53 -14.66
N LEU A 47 13.49 -3.55 -14.87
CA LEU A 47 13.06 -4.81 -15.45
C LEU A 47 12.02 -5.51 -14.57
N LEU A 48 12.22 -5.56 -13.25
CA LEU A 48 11.28 -6.17 -12.31
C LEU A 48 9.87 -5.59 -12.46
N LYS A 49 9.77 -4.25 -12.47
CA LYS A 49 8.49 -3.55 -12.64
C LYS A 49 7.86 -3.87 -13.99
N ALA A 50 8.64 -3.78 -15.06
CA ALA A 50 8.15 -4.06 -16.41
C ALA A 50 7.55 -5.47 -16.52
N LEU A 51 8.23 -6.47 -15.95
CA LEU A 51 7.76 -7.85 -15.91
C LEU A 51 6.49 -7.99 -15.07
N LYS A 52 6.45 -7.45 -13.84
CA LYS A 52 5.27 -7.51 -12.97
C LYS A 52 4.03 -6.86 -13.61
N SER A 53 4.22 -5.75 -14.32
CA SER A 53 3.11 -5.02 -14.95
C SER A 53 2.58 -5.66 -16.23
N ASN A 54 3.37 -6.50 -16.92
CA ASN A 54 2.99 -7.02 -18.24
C ASN A 54 2.75 -8.53 -18.27
N LEU A 55 3.34 -9.29 -17.36
CA LEU A 55 3.16 -10.73 -17.33
C LEU A 55 1.91 -11.11 -16.54
N GLU A 56 1.27 -12.18 -16.98
CA GLU A 56 0.25 -12.85 -16.17
C GLU A 56 0.90 -13.39 -14.89
N PRO A 57 0.16 -13.50 -13.76
CA PRO A 57 0.74 -13.86 -12.48
C PRO A 57 1.59 -15.14 -12.51
N PHE A 58 1.14 -16.18 -13.21
CA PHE A 58 1.88 -17.45 -13.32
C PHE A 58 3.22 -17.30 -14.04
N ASP A 59 3.24 -16.60 -15.18
CA ASP A 59 4.46 -16.35 -15.95
C ASP A 59 5.44 -15.49 -15.14
N PHE A 60 4.91 -14.49 -14.41
CA PHE A 60 5.72 -13.66 -13.52
C PHE A 60 6.37 -14.50 -12.40
N PHE A 61 5.62 -15.42 -11.78
CA PHE A 61 6.16 -16.32 -10.76
C PHE A 61 7.19 -17.31 -11.32
N GLU A 62 7.06 -17.72 -12.58
CA GLU A 62 8.09 -18.54 -13.24
C GLU A 62 9.40 -17.76 -13.40
N VAL A 63 9.33 -16.50 -13.87
CA VAL A 63 10.49 -15.62 -13.98
C VAL A 63 11.13 -15.39 -12.61
N LEU A 64 10.31 -15.13 -11.60
CA LEU A 64 10.78 -14.93 -10.22
C LEU A 64 11.47 -16.19 -9.69
N SER A 65 10.89 -17.37 -9.89
CA SER A 65 11.50 -18.66 -9.52
C SER A 65 12.87 -18.86 -10.19
N GLY A 66 13.01 -18.47 -11.47
CA GLY A 66 14.28 -18.48 -12.18
C GLY A 66 15.32 -17.45 -11.69
N ALA A 67 14.87 -16.40 -11.00
CA ALA A 67 15.72 -15.36 -10.42
C ALA A 67 16.16 -15.67 -8.98
N LEU A 68 15.35 -16.40 -8.21
CA LEU A 68 15.54 -16.57 -6.78
C LEU A 68 16.60 -17.61 -6.42
N ASP A 69 17.55 -17.17 -5.60
CA ASP A 69 18.48 -18.01 -4.85
C ASP A 69 18.84 -17.35 -3.50
N TYR A 70 19.69 -18.01 -2.71
CA TYR A 70 20.10 -17.51 -1.40
C TYR A 70 20.74 -16.12 -1.48
N ASP A 71 21.60 -15.89 -2.48
CA ASP A 71 22.26 -14.59 -2.68
C ASP A 71 21.26 -13.46 -2.92
N LEU A 72 20.26 -13.69 -3.79
CA LEU A 72 19.24 -12.68 -4.06
C LEU A 72 18.33 -12.43 -2.85
N VAL A 73 17.98 -13.46 -2.08
CA VAL A 73 17.18 -13.31 -0.87
C VAL A 73 17.92 -12.49 0.18
N ASP A 74 19.20 -12.78 0.41
CA ASP A 74 20.03 -12.01 1.36
C ASP A 74 20.23 -10.57 0.89
N TRP A 75 20.41 -10.37 -0.43
CA TRP A 75 20.45 -9.04 -1.02
C TRP A 75 19.14 -8.28 -0.80
N VAL A 76 17.98 -8.92 -0.98
CA VAL A 76 16.68 -8.27 -0.72
C VAL A 76 16.58 -7.82 0.74
N LYS A 77 16.95 -8.66 1.70
CA LYS A 77 16.98 -8.29 3.13
C LYS A 77 17.85 -7.07 3.41
N GLU A 78 19.01 -6.98 2.77
CA GLU A 78 19.96 -5.88 3.00
C GLU A 78 19.54 -4.59 2.28
N LYS A 79 18.94 -4.72 1.10
CA LYS A 79 18.76 -3.58 0.17
C LYS A 79 17.34 -3.04 0.13
N VAL A 80 16.34 -3.78 0.59
CA VAL A 80 14.96 -3.30 0.70
C VAL A 80 14.74 -2.85 2.15
N SER A 81 15.14 -1.62 2.43
CA SER A 81 15.07 -1.03 3.78
C SER A 81 14.38 0.33 3.81
N PRO A 82 13.82 0.74 4.96
CA PRO A 82 13.21 2.05 5.12
C PRO A 82 14.16 3.20 4.76
N GLU A 83 15.43 3.12 5.14
CA GLU A 83 16.45 4.14 4.86
C GLU A 83 16.63 4.38 3.38
N LYS A 84 16.68 3.30 2.59
CA LYS A 84 16.91 3.40 1.15
C LYS A 84 15.71 3.95 0.43
N ILE A 85 14.52 3.43 0.75
CA ILE A 85 13.27 3.86 0.13
C ILE A 85 13.02 5.34 0.43
N VAL A 86 13.16 5.75 1.70
CA VAL A 86 13.03 7.15 2.09
C VAL A 86 14.14 7.99 1.48
N GLY A 87 15.39 7.53 1.44
CA GLY A 87 16.49 8.23 0.79
C GLY A 87 16.20 8.50 -0.70
N SER A 88 15.79 7.49 -1.45
CA SER A 88 15.41 7.63 -2.86
C SER A 88 14.21 8.57 -3.03
N LEU A 89 13.24 8.57 -2.11
CA LEU A 89 12.13 9.53 -2.11
C LEU A 89 12.62 10.98 -1.95
N LEU A 90 13.51 11.23 -0.99
CA LEU A 90 14.09 12.56 -0.72
C LEU A 90 14.94 13.05 -1.90
N GLU A 91 15.63 12.15 -2.58
CA GLU A 91 16.40 12.42 -3.79
C GLU A 91 15.54 12.53 -5.06
N LYS A 92 14.22 12.40 -4.95
CA LYS A 92 13.25 12.40 -6.06
C LYS A 92 13.49 11.29 -7.09
N LYS A 93 14.12 10.19 -6.67
CA LYS A 93 14.35 8.97 -7.46
C LYS A 93 13.15 8.03 -7.35
N MET A 94 11.97 8.50 -7.77
CA MET A 94 10.73 7.73 -7.66
C MET A 94 10.83 6.37 -8.37
N ASN A 95 11.61 6.27 -9.44
CA ASN A 95 11.83 5.01 -10.14
C ASN A 95 12.35 3.89 -9.24
N GLU A 96 13.29 4.23 -8.35
CA GLU A 96 13.86 3.31 -7.36
C GLU A 96 12.86 3.03 -6.24
N VAL A 97 12.13 4.06 -5.76
CA VAL A 97 11.05 3.88 -4.77
C VAL A 97 10.05 2.85 -5.25
N TYR A 98 9.51 3.00 -6.47
CA TYR A 98 8.59 2.03 -7.07
C TYR A 98 9.21 0.63 -7.18
N GLY A 99 10.49 0.55 -7.56
CA GLY A 99 11.19 -0.74 -7.68
C GLY A 99 11.32 -1.47 -6.34
N TYR A 100 11.74 -0.75 -5.29
CA TYR A 100 11.83 -1.31 -3.95
C TYR A 100 10.45 -1.66 -3.37
N MET A 101 9.39 -0.90 -3.69
CA MET A 101 8.02 -1.26 -3.32
C MET A 101 7.57 -2.57 -3.95
N VAL A 102 7.92 -2.80 -5.23
CA VAL A 102 7.64 -4.09 -5.88
C VAL A 102 8.40 -5.22 -5.20
N LEU A 103 9.68 -5.03 -4.85
CA LEU A 103 10.41 -6.04 -4.08
C LEU A 103 9.77 -6.31 -2.71
N ALA A 104 9.36 -5.26 -1.99
CA ALA A 104 8.68 -5.38 -0.71
C ALA A 104 7.34 -6.13 -0.81
N GLU A 105 6.60 -5.95 -1.91
CA GLU A 105 5.39 -6.70 -2.22
C GLU A 105 5.67 -8.20 -2.45
N LEU A 106 6.87 -8.55 -2.95
CA LEU A 106 7.26 -9.93 -3.23
C LEU A 106 7.84 -10.66 -2.02
N MET A 107 8.30 -9.93 -1.01
CA MET A 107 8.92 -10.48 0.20
C MET A 107 8.10 -11.62 0.87
N PRO A 108 6.76 -11.54 1.00
CA PRO A 108 5.97 -12.64 1.57
C PRO A 108 6.09 -13.95 0.78
N PHE A 109 6.21 -13.90 -0.55
CA PHE A 109 6.30 -15.09 -1.41
C PHE A 109 7.68 -15.75 -1.37
N ILE A 110 8.70 -15.06 -0.87
CA ILE A 110 10.07 -15.56 -0.75
C ILE A 110 10.49 -15.85 0.69
N GLY A 111 9.49 -15.97 1.59
CA GLY A 111 9.71 -16.32 2.99
C GLY A 111 10.12 -15.16 3.90
N LEU A 112 10.05 -13.91 3.41
CA LEU A 112 10.45 -12.69 4.15
C LEU A 112 9.26 -11.89 4.67
N GLY A 113 8.20 -12.60 5.07
CA GLY A 113 6.94 -11.94 5.39
C GLY A 113 6.94 -11.19 6.73
N ASP A 114 7.81 -11.53 7.69
CA ASP A 114 7.98 -10.76 8.93
C ASP A 114 8.79 -9.49 8.66
N GLU A 115 9.82 -9.58 7.82
CA GLU A 115 10.59 -8.42 7.35
C GLU A 115 9.72 -7.45 6.54
N ALA A 116 8.81 -7.96 5.71
CA ALA A 116 7.85 -7.13 4.96
C ALA A 116 6.87 -6.38 5.88
N GLU A 117 6.41 -7.03 6.95
CA GLU A 117 5.58 -6.41 7.98
C GLU A 117 6.33 -5.27 8.69
N ALA A 118 7.55 -5.56 9.16
CA ALA A 118 8.39 -4.57 9.86
C ALA A 118 8.71 -3.37 8.96
N LEU A 119 9.12 -3.64 7.71
CA LEU A 119 9.40 -2.63 6.69
C LEU A 119 8.18 -1.74 6.44
N SER A 120 7.01 -2.34 6.22
CA SER A 120 5.78 -1.60 5.89
C SER A 120 5.34 -0.70 7.04
N ARG A 121 5.43 -1.19 8.29
CA ARG A 121 5.14 -0.39 9.49
C ARG A 121 6.08 0.80 9.61
N GLU A 122 7.39 0.58 9.52
CA GLU A 122 8.37 1.65 9.66
C GLU A 122 8.25 2.70 8.55
N LEU A 123 7.94 2.28 7.31
CA LEU A 123 7.72 3.20 6.21
C LEU A 123 6.47 4.06 6.38
N LEU A 124 5.38 3.52 6.91
CA LEU A 124 4.18 4.30 7.23
C LEU A 124 4.47 5.35 8.31
N GLU A 125 5.17 4.95 9.37
CA GLU A 125 5.61 5.85 10.44
C GLU A 125 6.47 6.99 9.88
N ARG A 126 7.51 6.65 9.09
CA ARG A 126 8.39 7.66 8.47
C ARG A 126 7.64 8.55 7.48
N ALA A 127 6.70 8.02 6.71
CA ALA A 127 5.89 8.83 5.80
C ALA A 127 5.08 9.89 6.56
N CYS A 128 4.45 9.51 7.66
CA CYS A 128 3.75 10.45 8.53
C CYS A 128 4.70 11.53 9.08
N GLU A 129 5.85 11.15 9.64
CA GLU A 129 6.80 12.13 10.15
C GLU A 129 7.33 13.10 9.07
N LEU A 130 7.61 12.59 7.86
CA LEU A 130 8.16 13.39 6.77
C LEU A 130 7.13 14.35 6.19
N SER A 131 5.87 13.92 6.10
CA SER A 131 4.78 14.74 5.56
C SER A 131 4.67 16.10 6.27
N SER A 132 4.98 16.14 7.57
CA SER A 132 4.97 17.35 8.40
C SER A 132 6.25 18.20 8.26
N LYS A 133 7.35 17.64 7.73
CA LYS A 133 8.69 18.27 7.69
C LYS A 133 9.09 18.83 6.33
N ILE A 134 8.78 18.13 5.24
CA ILE A 134 9.35 18.40 3.91
C ILE A 134 8.32 18.64 2.80
N GLY A 135 7.03 18.66 3.16
CA GLY A 135 5.92 18.75 2.22
C GLY A 135 5.20 17.40 2.04
N PRO A 136 3.90 17.44 1.68
CA PRO A 136 3.04 16.27 1.78
C PRO A 136 3.06 15.30 0.59
N GLU A 137 3.45 15.76 -0.60
CA GLU A 137 3.20 15.04 -1.85
C GLU A 137 3.97 13.71 -1.93
N GLY A 138 5.26 13.74 -1.62
CA GLY A 138 6.11 12.54 -1.62
C GLY A 138 5.69 11.51 -0.58
N PRO A 139 5.53 11.90 0.70
CA PRO A 139 5.07 10.99 1.74
C PRO A 139 3.66 10.44 1.50
N ALA A 140 2.74 11.24 0.96
CA ALA A 140 1.41 10.76 0.55
C ALA A 140 1.53 9.65 -0.50
N GLU A 141 2.37 9.83 -1.52
CA GLU A 141 2.62 8.81 -2.54
C GLU A 141 3.25 7.54 -1.95
N LEU A 142 4.17 7.67 -1.00
CA LEU A 142 4.74 6.52 -0.31
C LEU A 142 3.67 5.71 0.44
N ILE A 143 2.73 6.36 1.13
CA ILE A 143 1.61 5.69 1.80
C ILE A 143 0.72 4.95 0.79
N ARG A 144 0.40 5.58 -0.35
CA ARG A 144 -0.37 4.93 -1.42
C ARG A 144 0.34 3.71 -1.98
N LEU A 145 1.66 3.78 -2.12
CA LEU A 145 2.45 2.67 -2.62
C LEU A 145 2.48 1.48 -1.68
N LEU A 146 2.54 1.74 -0.38
CA LEU A 146 2.42 0.70 0.63
C LEU A 146 1.06 0.02 0.55
N ALA A 147 -0.02 0.82 0.48
CA ALA A 147 -1.39 0.31 0.40
C ALA A 147 -1.66 -0.55 -0.83
N ASN A 148 -1.17 -0.13 -2.00
CA ASN A 148 -1.42 -0.80 -3.28
C ASN A 148 -0.34 -1.81 -3.69
N GLY A 149 0.66 -2.03 -2.84
CA GLY A 149 1.74 -3.00 -3.07
C GLY A 149 1.88 -3.91 -1.86
N PRO A 150 2.88 -3.71 -0.97
CA PRO A 150 3.16 -4.60 0.16
C PRO A 150 1.96 -4.98 1.04
N LEU A 151 1.03 -4.05 1.30
CA LEU A 151 -0.12 -4.35 2.14
C LEU A 151 -1.17 -5.24 1.46
N THR A 152 -1.11 -5.42 0.14
CA THR A 152 -2.04 -6.29 -0.60
C THR A 152 -1.62 -7.77 -0.59
N THR A 153 -0.35 -8.05 -0.31
CA THR A 153 0.22 -9.41 -0.34
C THR A 153 0.55 -9.98 1.04
N LEU A 154 0.46 -9.16 2.08
CA LEU A 154 0.58 -9.60 3.46
C LEU A 154 -0.64 -10.42 3.91
N GLY A 155 -0.48 -11.20 4.98
CA GLY A 155 -1.64 -11.80 5.65
C GLY A 155 -2.44 -10.73 6.40
N LEU A 156 -3.78 -10.87 6.47
CA LEU A 156 -4.66 -9.89 7.15
C LEU A 156 -4.21 -9.54 8.59
N ASN A 157 -3.74 -10.52 9.37
CA ASN A 157 -3.21 -10.25 10.72
C ASN A 157 -1.95 -9.38 10.70
N ARG A 158 -1.09 -9.54 9.69
CA ARG A 158 0.10 -8.69 9.52
C ARG A 158 -0.31 -7.28 9.12
N VAL A 159 -1.27 -7.15 8.20
CA VAL A 159 -1.84 -5.85 7.83
C VAL A 159 -2.42 -5.13 9.05
N ALA A 160 -3.19 -5.83 9.89
CA ALA A 160 -3.73 -5.27 11.12
C ALA A 160 -2.62 -4.72 12.04
N ARG A 161 -1.54 -5.48 12.25
CA ARG A 161 -0.38 -5.04 13.05
C ARG A 161 0.40 -3.87 12.44
N VAL A 162 0.52 -3.83 11.12
CA VAL A 162 1.14 -2.69 10.42
C VAL A 162 0.32 -1.44 10.65
N LEU A 163 -1.00 -1.52 10.42
CA LEU A 163 -1.92 -0.40 10.58
C LEU A 163 -2.05 0.07 12.04
N ALA A 164 -2.04 -0.86 13.01
CA ALA A 164 -2.11 -0.54 14.43
C ALA A 164 -0.91 0.29 14.94
N GLY A 165 0.22 0.27 14.22
CA GLY A 165 1.40 1.08 14.57
C GLY A 165 1.30 2.55 14.16
N ILE A 166 0.33 2.93 13.33
CA ILE A 166 0.26 4.28 12.76
C ILE A 166 -0.19 5.28 13.82
N LYS A 167 0.61 6.35 14.00
CA LYS A 167 0.26 7.50 14.82
C LYS A 167 -0.21 8.67 13.95
N LEU A 168 -1.52 8.72 13.68
CA LEU A 168 -2.11 9.76 12.81
C LEU A 168 -1.85 11.20 13.28
N SER A 169 -1.62 11.39 14.59
CA SER A 169 -1.26 12.70 15.16
C SER A 169 0.06 13.26 14.66
N GLU A 170 0.95 12.42 14.12
CA GLU A 170 2.26 12.82 13.60
C GLU A 170 2.23 13.11 12.10
N CYS A 171 1.16 12.70 11.40
CA CYS A 171 0.98 12.91 9.97
C CYS A 171 0.48 14.33 9.67
N HIS A 172 0.92 14.90 8.55
CA HIS A 172 0.35 16.13 8.03
C HIS A 172 -1.12 15.91 7.66
N PRO A 173 -2.02 16.90 7.84
CA PRO A 173 -3.45 16.69 7.65
C PRO A 173 -3.88 16.24 6.25
N CYS A 174 -3.10 16.54 5.20
CA CYS A 174 -3.36 16.01 3.85
C CYS A 174 -3.26 14.49 3.76
N CYS A 175 -2.50 13.83 4.66
CA CYS A 175 -2.36 12.39 4.69
C CYS A 175 -3.61 11.72 5.25
N LEU A 176 -4.52 12.49 5.89
CA LEU A 176 -5.80 11.97 6.36
C LEU A 176 -6.65 11.45 5.20
N GLU A 177 -6.69 12.16 4.07
CA GLU A 177 -7.39 11.70 2.85
C GLU A 177 -6.76 10.40 2.32
N VAL A 178 -5.43 10.35 2.26
CA VAL A 178 -4.68 9.17 1.82
C VAL A 178 -4.93 7.97 2.73
N MET A 179 -5.08 8.18 4.04
CA MET A 179 -5.38 7.10 4.97
C MET A 179 -6.78 6.52 4.74
N VAL A 180 -7.75 7.32 4.28
CA VAL A 180 -9.04 6.77 3.84
C VAL A 180 -8.86 5.89 2.60
N GLU A 181 -8.08 6.34 1.62
CA GLU A 181 -7.75 5.56 0.41
C GLU A 181 -7.05 4.24 0.77
N VAL A 182 -6.17 4.24 1.78
CA VAL A 182 -5.47 3.04 2.28
C VAL A 182 -6.46 2.02 2.81
N LEU A 183 -7.40 2.45 3.66
CA LEU A 183 -8.41 1.55 4.24
C LEU A 183 -9.33 0.99 3.15
N GLU A 184 -9.71 1.82 2.17
CA GLU A 184 -10.49 1.37 1.01
C GLU A 184 -9.72 0.33 0.17
N SER A 185 -8.46 0.60 -0.16
CA SER A 185 -7.61 -0.32 -0.93
C SER A 185 -7.48 -1.67 -0.23
N ILE A 186 -7.29 -1.68 1.09
CA ILE A 186 -7.24 -2.92 1.88
C ILE A 186 -8.60 -3.63 1.88
N ALA A 187 -9.72 -2.92 2.04
CA ALA A 187 -11.05 -3.54 2.01
C ALA A 187 -11.35 -4.21 0.65
N LEU A 188 -10.79 -3.68 -0.45
CA LEU A 188 -10.98 -4.17 -1.81
C LEU A 188 -9.97 -5.22 -2.26
N SER A 189 -8.77 -5.22 -1.69
CA SER A 189 -7.68 -6.13 -2.08
C SER A 189 -7.85 -7.55 -1.53
N TYR A 190 -8.68 -7.72 -0.50
CA TYR A 190 -8.91 -9.00 0.16
C TYR A 190 -10.34 -9.50 -0.04
N PRO A 191 -10.58 -10.82 0.04
CA PRO A 191 -11.94 -11.35 -0.01
C PRO A 191 -12.83 -10.70 1.07
N PRO A 192 -13.99 -10.12 0.68
CA PRO A 192 -14.94 -9.44 1.58
C PRO A 192 -15.15 -10.12 2.93
N ARG A 193 -15.44 -11.41 2.89
CA ARG A 193 -15.74 -12.21 4.07
C ARG A 193 -14.53 -12.32 5.01
N SER A 194 -13.33 -12.48 4.46
CA SER A 194 -12.11 -12.62 5.26
C SER A 194 -11.76 -11.32 6.01
N VAL A 195 -12.02 -10.16 5.40
CA VAL A 195 -11.84 -8.85 6.04
C VAL A 195 -12.70 -8.74 7.29
N PHE A 196 -14.00 -9.04 7.16
CA PHE A 196 -14.94 -8.95 8.29
C PHE A 196 -14.78 -10.03 9.35
N GLU A 197 -14.34 -11.24 8.98
CA GLU A 197 -14.05 -12.31 9.97
C GLU A 197 -12.78 -12.00 10.77
N ASN A 198 -11.91 -11.11 10.29
CA ASN A 198 -10.72 -10.66 11.00
C ASN A 198 -11.04 -9.53 11.98
N LYS A 199 -11.38 -9.90 13.22
CA LYS A 199 -11.75 -8.94 14.28
C LYS A 199 -10.66 -7.90 14.55
N GLU A 200 -9.40 -8.34 14.59
CA GLU A 200 -8.26 -7.46 14.87
C GLU A 200 -8.16 -6.35 13.81
N LEU A 201 -8.28 -6.72 12.52
CA LEU A 201 -8.28 -5.76 11.44
C LEU A 201 -9.48 -4.80 11.50
N MET A 202 -10.68 -5.31 11.79
CA MET A 202 -11.89 -4.50 11.87
C MET A 202 -11.86 -3.50 13.04
N ASP A 203 -11.29 -3.91 14.18
CA ASP A 203 -11.07 -3.02 15.32
C ASP A 203 -10.04 -1.93 14.96
N VAL A 204 -8.96 -2.29 14.27
CA VAL A 204 -7.96 -1.33 13.78
C VAL A 204 -8.56 -0.35 12.76
N PHE A 205 -9.38 -0.84 11.81
CA PHE A 205 -10.13 0.01 10.88
C PHE A 205 -11.00 1.03 11.62
N ALA A 206 -11.76 0.57 12.62
CA ALA A 206 -12.63 1.43 13.40
C ALA A 206 -11.85 2.54 14.14
N VAL A 207 -10.72 2.19 14.75
CA VAL A 207 -9.84 3.14 15.44
C VAL A 207 -9.27 4.17 14.46
N ILE A 208 -8.69 3.73 13.34
CA ILE A 208 -8.11 4.63 12.33
C ILE A 208 -9.18 5.57 11.76
N MET A 209 -10.36 5.07 11.42
CA MET A 209 -11.45 5.90 10.89
C MET A 209 -11.90 6.96 11.91
N ALA A 210 -12.02 6.59 13.19
CA ALA A 210 -12.35 7.54 14.25
C ALA A 210 -11.24 8.60 14.42
N ASP A 211 -9.98 8.19 14.41
CA ASP A 211 -8.84 9.09 14.55
C ASP A 211 -8.66 10.03 13.35
N VAL A 212 -8.93 9.55 12.13
CA VAL A 212 -8.97 10.37 10.92
C VAL A 212 -10.07 11.44 11.06
N ALA A 213 -11.28 11.06 11.48
CA ALA A 213 -12.37 12.01 11.71
C ALA A 213 -12.01 13.03 12.81
N ASN A 214 -11.48 12.57 13.94
CA ASN A 214 -11.07 13.43 15.05
C ASN A 214 -9.95 14.39 14.67
N SER A 215 -9.02 13.97 13.81
CA SER A 215 -7.94 14.81 13.30
C SER A 215 -8.46 15.83 12.29
N ALA A 216 -9.40 15.44 11.43
CA ALA A 216 -10.06 16.35 10.50
C ALA A 216 -10.84 17.47 11.24
N ILE A 217 -11.48 17.17 12.38
CA ILE A 217 -12.16 18.18 13.21
C ILE A 217 -11.22 19.33 13.60
N LYS A 218 -9.95 19.01 13.90
CA LYS A 218 -8.95 19.99 14.34
C LYS A 218 -8.54 20.97 13.24
N ILE A 219 -8.68 20.58 11.97
CA ILE A 219 -8.28 21.42 10.83
C ILE A 219 -9.44 22.14 10.14
N VAL A 220 -10.70 21.89 10.53
CA VAL A 220 -11.88 22.52 9.90
C VAL A 220 -11.76 24.04 9.81
N ASP A 221 -11.21 24.68 10.85
CA ASP A 221 -11.15 26.14 10.94
C ASP A 221 -10.04 26.72 10.05
N SER A 222 -8.98 25.96 9.77
CA SER A 222 -7.86 26.37 8.92
C SER A 222 -8.00 25.92 7.46
N ASP A 223 -8.61 24.75 7.23
CA ASP A 223 -8.79 24.15 5.91
C ASP A 223 -10.10 23.34 5.88
N LYS A 224 -11.21 24.06 5.69
CA LYS A 224 -12.54 23.47 5.62
C LYS A 224 -12.71 22.52 4.43
N GLU A 225 -12.03 22.79 3.31
CA GLU A 225 -12.14 21.97 2.10
C GLU A 225 -11.51 20.59 2.30
N ALA A 226 -10.30 20.53 2.86
CA ALA A 226 -9.66 19.25 3.20
C ALA A 226 -10.50 18.45 4.21
N ALA A 227 -10.97 19.09 5.27
CA ALA A 227 -11.85 18.42 6.24
C ALA A 227 -13.15 17.89 5.60
N THR A 228 -13.71 18.62 4.63
CA THR A 228 -14.89 18.17 3.86
C THR A 228 -14.58 16.96 2.98
N ARG A 229 -13.42 16.92 2.33
CA ARG A 229 -12.99 15.75 1.53
C ARG A 229 -12.81 14.51 2.42
N VAL A 230 -12.17 14.66 3.59
CA VAL A 230 -12.04 13.57 4.57
C VAL A 230 -13.41 13.06 5.03
N PHE A 231 -14.34 13.96 5.39
CA PHE A 231 -15.70 13.57 5.80
C PHE A 231 -16.42 12.75 4.71
N ARG A 232 -16.36 13.21 3.47
CA ARG A 232 -16.96 12.51 2.33
C ARG A 232 -16.30 11.16 2.07
N GLY A 233 -14.98 11.09 2.14
CA GLY A 233 -14.22 9.84 1.99
C GLY A 233 -14.61 8.81 3.05
N LEU A 234 -14.62 9.20 4.33
CA LEU A 234 -15.05 8.30 5.41
C LEU A 234 -16.50 7.83 5.25
N SER A 235 -17.39 8.72 4.82
CA SER A 235 -18.79 8.39 4.58
C SER A 235 -18.96 7.40 3.43
N ALA A 236 -18.20 7.59 2.34
CA ALA A 236 -18.17 6.67 1.21
C ALA A 236 -17.64 5.29 1.63
N LEU A 237 -16.52 5.26 2.36
CA LEU A 237 -15.92 4.02 2.88
C LEU A 237 -16.89 3.28 3.80
N LEU A 238 -17.59 3.97 4.73
CA LEU A 238 -18.61 3.34 5.57
C LEU A 238 -19.76 2.74 4.74
N SER A 239 -20.21 3.45 3.71
CA SER A 239 -21.27 2.95 2.82
C SER A 239 -20.83 1.71 2.04
N GLN A 240 -19.58 1.70 1.58
CA GLN A 240 -18.98 0.57 0.89
C GLN A 240 -18.83 -0.63 1.82
N LEU A 241 -18.27 -0.43 3.02
CA LEU A 241 -18.17 -1.47 4.05
C LEU A 241 -19.54 -2.04 4.42
N ARG A 242 -20.60 -1.21 4.45
CA ARG A 242 -21.98 -1.69 4.62
C ARG A 242 -22.41 -2.62 3.50
N SER A 243 -22.14 -2.26 2.24
CA SER A 243 -22.45 -3.12 1.09
C SER A 243 -21.73 -4.45 1.18
N ILE A 244 -20.43 -4.41 1.42
CA ILE A 244 -19.57 -5.60 1.58
C ILE A 244 -20.07 -6.47 2.74
N ALA A 245 -20.45 -5.87 3.88
CA ALA A 245 -21.01 -6.59 5.02
C ALA A 245 -22.33 -7.28 4.70
N ASN A 246 -23.23 -6.62 3.95
CA ASN A 246 -24.49 -7.20 3.52
C ASN A 246 -24.28 -8.43 2.62
N GLU A 247 -23.39 -8.30 1.63
CA GLU A 247 -23.02 -9.40 0.73
C GLU A 247 -22.36 -10.57 1.48
N SER A 248 -21.51 -10.26 2.46
CA SER A 248 -20.77 -11.23 3.26
C SER A 248 -21.56 -11.81 4.44
N ARG A 249 -22.78 -11.31 4.69
CA ARG A 249 -23.60 -11.58 5.89
C ARG A 249 -22.92 -11.20 7.21
N ALA A 250 -22.01 -10.24 7.20
CA ALA A 250 -21.21 -9.80 8.35
C ALA A 250 -21.80 -8.56 9.07
N HIS A 251 -23.13 -8.53 9.23
CA HIS A 251 -23.85 -7.36 9.74
C HIS A 251 -23.45 -6.96 11.18
N GLU A 252 -23.16 -7.95 12.03
CA GLU A 252 -22.79 -7.71 13.44
C GLU A 252 -21.43 -6.99 13.53
N TRP A 253 -20.44 -7.46 12.77
CA TRP A 253 -19.11 -6.84 12.69
C TRP A 253 -19.16 -5.41 12.15
N PHE A 254 -19.94 -5.19 11.08
CA PHE A 254 -20.16 -3.85 10.57
C PHE A 254 -20.81 -2.92 11.60
N THR A 255 -21.80 -3.43 12.35
CA THR A 255 -22.48 -2.67 13.40
C THR A 255 -21.51 -2.24 14.50
N GLN A 256 -20.61 -3.15 14.92
CA GLN A 256 -19.57 -2.84 15.91
C GLN A 256 -18.59 -1.78 15.39
N LEU A 257 -18.05 -1.93 14.18
CA LEU A 257 -17.18 -0.92 13.57
C LEU A 257 -17.90 0.44 13.51
N ARG A 258 -19.13 0.46 13.00
CA ARG A 258 -19.92 1.69 12.85
C ARG A 258 -20.11 2.38 14.19
N SER A 259 -20.41 1.63 15.25
CA SER A 259 -20.65 2.21 16.59
C SER A 259 -19.43 2.97 17.14
N THR A 260 -18.23 2.55 16.77
CA THR A 260 -16.97 3.19 17.18
C THR A 260 -16.70 4.47 16.38
N VAL A 261 -17.06 4.49 15.10
CA VAL A 261 -16.74 5.59 14.17
C VAL A 261 -17.80 6.69 14.15
N ILE A 262 -19.08 6.33 14.32
CA ILE A 262 -20.21 7.21 14.02
C ILE A 262 -20.21 8.48 14.88
N GLY A 263 -19.76 8.41 16.13
CA GLY A 263 -19.66 9.57 17.02
C GLY A 263 -18.71 10.62 16.48
N SER A 264 -17.46 10.22 16.19
CA SER A 264 -16.44 11.12 15.61
C SER A 264 -16.84 11.66 14.25
N LEU A 265 -17.44 10.83 13.38
CA LEU A 265 -17.88 11.28 12.06
C LEU A 265 -19.06 12.27 12.15
N SER A 266 -20.00 12.05 13.07
CA SER A 266 -21.12 12.96 13.30
C SER A 266 -20.64 14.31 13.81
N SER A 267 -19.71 14.34 14.76
CA SER A 267 -19.10 15.59 15.25
C SER A 267 -18.36 16.34 14.15
N LEU A 268 -17.66 15.65 13.25
CA LEU A 268 -17.05 16.27 12.07
C LEU A 268 -18.12 16.87 11.13
N GLY A 269 -19.17 16.11 10.84
CA GLY A 269 -20.30 16.57 10.03
C GLY A 269 -20.97 17.80 10.61
N GLU A 270 -21.22 17.84 11.92
CA GLU A 270 -21.79 19.00 12.63
C GLU A 270 -20.89 20.23 12.50
N LYS A 271 -19.58 20.09 12.75
CA LYS A 271 -18.64 21.21 12.65
C LYS A 271 -18.54 21.77 11.22
N LEU A 272 -18.74 20.92 10.20
CA LEU A 272 -18.75 21.31 8.80
C LEU A 272 -20.08 21.94 8.33
N GLY A 273 -21.17 21.75 9.08
CA GLY A 273 -22.54 22.09 8.68
C GLY A 273 -23.20 21.02 7.78
N LEU A 274 -22.71 19.78 7.83
CA LEU A 274 -23.15 18.62 7.04
C LEU A 274 -23.87 17.54 7.88
N GLY A 275 -24.30 17.86 9.11
CA GLY A 275 -24.88 16.89 10.04
C GLY A 275 -26.10 16.10 9.51
N GLY A 276 -26.81 16.64 8.50
CA GLY A 276 -27.89 15.92 7.81
C GLY A 276 -27.42 14.72 6.97
N GLU A 277 -26.19 14.74 6.46
CA GLU A 277 -25.62 13.65 5.64
C GLU A 277 -25.17 12.46 6.51
N ALA A 278 -24.71 12.70 7.73
CA ALA A 278 -24.35 11.64 8.67
C ALA A 278 -25.56 10.77 9.06
N ASN A 279 -26.76 11.35 9.11
CA ASN A 279 -28.01 10.63 9.40
C ASN A 279 -28.42 9.65 8.27
N LEU A 280 -27.86 9.77 7.06
CA LEU A 280 -28.12 8.85 5.94
C LEU A 280 -27.33 7.55 6.03
N LEU A 281 -26.37 7.46 6.97
CA LEU A 281 -25.55 6.27 7.25
C LEU A 281 -26.17 5.38 8.35
N ASN A 282 -27.33 5.77 8.89
CA ASN A 282 -28.12 4.98 9.84
C ASN A 282 -28.80 3.77 9.19
#